data_AF-A0A2U3GTR3-F1
#
_entry.id   AF-A0A2U3GTR3-F1
#
_cell.length_a   1.000
_cell.length_b   1.000
_cell.length_c   1.000
_cell.angle_alpha   90.00
_cell.angle_beta   90.00
_cell.angle_gamma   90.00
#
_symmetry.space_group_name_H-M   'P 1'
#
loop_
_entity.id
_entity.type
_entity.pdbx_description
1 polymer ?
#
loop_
_entity_poly.entity_id
_entity_poly.type
_entity_poly.pdbx_seq_one_letter_code
_entity_poly.pdbx_strand_id
1 'polypeptide(L)'
;MPSTQAIRTVLEAEIFQDPEGGPDSLIVTTDELACEPVVPARLLRMVTEARAQLDAIERLAQVYEAQDTLRAIVTEHQLHLEEWDVANLAPEYHDKFIAFAALTDDGRRIIVVPMGQDPIERVNAVAHLVNSFADEDQA
;
A
#
# COMPACT_ATOMS: atom_id res chain seq x y z
N MET A 1 15.57 -12.64 -7.60
CA MET A 1 15.23 -11.60 -8.60
C MET A 1 14.21 -10.70 -7.95
N PRO A 2 14.42 -9.37 -7.81
CA PRO A 2 13.33 -8.50 -7.39
C PRO A 2 12.20 -8.60 -8.43
N SER A 3 10.99 -8.92 -7.99
CA SER A 3 9.82 -8.94 -8.87
C SER A 3 9.40 -7.51 -9.14
N THR A 4 9.51 -7.07 -10.39
CA THR A 4 8.91 -5.80 -10.81
C THR A 4 7.39 -5.95 -10.76
N GLN A 5 6.74 -5.23 -9.84
CA GLN A 5 5.28 -5.14 -9.79
C GLN A 5 4.85 -3.91 -10.59
N ALA A 6 4.02 -4.13 -11.60
CA ALA A 6 3.43 -3.06 -12.40
C ALA A 6 1.91 -3.27 -12.47
N ILE A 7 1.16 -2.23 -12.17
CA ILE A 7 -0.30 -2.19 -12.30
C ILE A 7 -0.62 -1.04 -13.25
N ARG A 8 -1.45 -1.31 -14.25
CA ARG A 8 -1.87 -0.32 -15.24
C ARG A 8 -3.37 -0.46 -15.46
N THR A 9 -4.04 0.68 -15.62
CA THR A 9 -5.44 0.75 -16.00
C THR A 9 -5.62 1.83 -17.07
N VAL A 10 -6.42 1.54 -18.10
CA VAL A 10 -6.80 2.47 -19.17
C VAL A 10 -8.26 2.23 -19.48
N LEU A 11 -9.09 3.26 -19.33
CA LEU A 11 -10.50 3.23 -19.66
C LEU A 11 -10.91 4.61 -20.15
N GLU A 12 -11.35 4.68 -21.39
CA GLU A 12 -11.88 5.89 -22.02
C GLU A 12 -13.30 5.57 -22.51
N ALA A 13 -14.23 6.50 -22.30
CA ALA A 13 -15.62 6.32 -22.68
C ALA A 13 -16.12 7.59 -23.37
N GLU A 14 -16.74 7.41 -24.53
CA GLU A 14 -17.22 8.48 -25.39
C GLU A 14 -18.63 8.20 -25.87
N ILE A 15 -19.42 9.25 -26.12
CA ILE A 15 -20.69 9.13 -26.84
C ILE A 15 -20.41 9.53 -28.28
N PHE A 16 -20.51 8.57 -29.19
CA PHE A 16 -20.41 8.80 -30.62
C PHE A 16 -21.78 9.18 -31.18
N GLN A 17 -21.84 10.37 -31.77
CA GLN A 17 -23.02 10.86 -32.47
C GLN A 17 -22.94 10.46 -33.93
N ASP A 18 -23.99 9.81 -34.43
CA ASP A 18 -24.06 9.40 -35.83
C ASP A 18 -24.28 10.64 -36.73
N PRO A 19 -23.34 10.96 -37.64
CA PRO A 19 -23.47 12.13 -38.52
C PRO A 19 -24.65 12.01 -39.51
N GLU A 20 -25.16 10.80 -39.74
CA GLU A 20 -26.31 10.52 -40.62
C GLU A 20 -27.65 10.55 -39.85
N GLY A 21 -27.62 10.88 -38.55
CA GLY A 21 -28.81 10.99 -37.70
C GLY A 21 -29.32 9.66 -37.14
N GLY A 22 -28.50 8.61 -37.20
CA GLY A 22 -28.73 7.36 -36.49
C GLY A 22 -28.64 7.51 -34.96
N PRO A 23 -28.94 6.45 -34.19
CA PRO A 23 -28.89 6.50 -32.74
C PRO A 23 -27.45 6.64 -32.23
N ASP A 24 -27.27 7.53 -31.25
CA ASP A 24 -26.00 7.69 -30.53
C ASP A 24 -25.52 6.36 -29.94
N SER A 25 -24.20 6.15 -29.99
CA SER A 25 -23.55 4.94 -29.47
C SER A 25 -22.57 5.29 -28.35
N LEU A 26 -22.66 4.57 -27.24
CA LEU A 26 -21.66 4.65 -26.18
C LEU A 26 -20.48 3.74 -26.56
N ILE A 27 -19.30 4.31 -26.66
CA ILE A 27 -18.08 3.63 -27.07
C ILE A 27 -17.13 3.57 -25.87
N VAL A 28 -16.42 2.45 -25.73
CA VAL A 28 -15.33 2.32 -24.76
C VAL A 28 -14.05 1.88 -25.45
N THR A 29 -12.97 2.52 -25.05
CA THR A 29 -11.59 2.17 -25.42
C THR A 29 -10.85 1.69 -24.17
N THR A 30 -10.18 0.56 -24.30
CA THR A 30 -9.30 0.00 -23.26
C THR A 30 -7.88 -0.15 -23.81
N ASP A 31 -6.99 -0.73 -23.03
CA ASP A 31 -5.59 -0.93 -23.39
C ASP A 31 -5.37 -1.74 -24.69
N GLU A 32 -6.38 -2.50 -25.12
CA GLU A 32 -6.34 -3.31 -26.34
C GLU A 32 -6.58 -2.49 -27.63
N LEU A 33 -6.69 -1.15 -27.55
CA LEU A 33 -7.01 -0.24 -28.67
C LEU A 33 -8.32 -0.57 -29.40
N ALA A 34 -9.08 -1.55 -28.93
CA ALA A 34 -10.39 -1.89 -29.46
C ALA A 34 -11.41 -0.84 -29.00
N CYS A 35 -12.06 -0.24 -29.98
CA CYS A 35 -13.13 0.73 -29.81
C CYS A 35 -14.45 -0.03 -30.01
N GLU A 36 -15.12 -0.38 -28.90
CA GLU A 36 -16.33 -1.21 -28.93
C GLU A 36 -17.57 -0.41 -28.50
N PRO A 37 -18.69 -0.47 -29.25
CA PRO A 37 -19.98 -0.05 -28.73
C PRO A 37 -20.37 -0.89 -27.51
N VAL A 38 -20.77 -0.24 -26.43
CA VAL A 38 -21.18 -0.88 -25.18
C VAL A 38 -22.50 -0.34 -24.69
N VAL A 39 -23.24 -1.18 -23.97
CA VAL A 39 -24.41 -0.72 -23.21
C VAL A 39 -23.96 -0.07 -21.88
N PRO A 40 -24.72 0.89 -21.32
CA PRO A 40 -24.34 1.59 -20.09
C PRO A 40 -24.00 0.67 -18.91
N ALA A 41 -24.74 -0.44 -18.75
CA ALA A 41 -24.50 -1.40 -17.67
C ALA A 41 -23.11 -2.06 -17.77
N ARG A 42 -22.59 -2.30 -18.99
CA ARG A 42 -21.25 -2.85 -19.20
C ARG A 42 -20.18 -1.81 -18.84
N LEU A 43 -20.35 -0.55 -19.28
CA LEU A 43 -19.44 0.53 -18.90
C LEU A 43 -19.36 0.69 -17.38
N LEU A 44 -20.50 0.71 -16.68
CA LEU A 44 -20.50 0.88 -15.22
C LEU A 44 -19.75 -0.23 -14.48
N ARG A 45 -19.81 -1.47 -14.97
CA ARG A 45 -18.99 -2.58 -14.44
C ARG A 45 -17.50 -2.34 -14.69
N MET A 46 -17.12 -1.95 -15.90
CA MET A 46 -15.72 -1.63 -16.23
C MET A 46 -15.19 -0.48 -15.37
N VAL A 47 -16.02 0.53 -15.06
CA VAL A 47 -15.67 1.61 -14.14
C VAL A 47 -15.43 1.09 -12.72
N THR A 48 -16.25 0.16 -12.22
CA THR A 48 -16.03 -0.45 -10.90
C THR A 48 -14.70 -1.23 -10.87
N GLU A 49 -14.39 -1.98 -11.92
CA GLU A 49 -13.12 -2.71 -12.05
C GLU A 49 -11.93 -1.75 -12.12
N ALA A 50 -12.04 -0.66 -12.90
CA ALA A 50 -11.02 0.37 -12.99
C ALA A 50 -10.78 1.08 -11.64
N ARG A 51 -11.83 1.34 -10.85
CA ARG A 51 -11.70 1.88 -9.48
C ARG A 51 -10.88 0.95 -8.58
N ALA A 52 -11.19 -0.34 -8.57
CA ALA A 52 -10.42 -1.31 -7.78
C ALA A 52 -8.93 -1.36 -8.22
N GLN A 53 -8.65 -1.18 -9.52
CA GLN A 53 -7.27 -1.09 -10.01
C GLN A 53 -6.59 0.21 -9.57
N LEU A 54 -7.29 1.35 -9.58
CA LEU A 54 -6.78 2.62 -9.06
C LEU A 54 -6.46 2.53 -7.56
N ASP A 55 -7.34 1.90 -6.76
CA ASP A 55 -7.10 1.66 -5.34
C ASP A 55 -5.82 0.82 -5.14
N ALA A 56 -5.59 -0.18 -5.99
CA ALA A 56 -4.38 -1.01 -5.95
C ALA A 56 -3.11 -0.24 -6.36
N ILE A 57 -3.22 0.68 -7.33
CA ILE A 57 -2.11 1.58 -7.73
C ILE A 57 -1.76 2.52 -6.58
N GLU A 58 -2.77 3.12 -5.94
CA GLU A 58 -2.58 3.99 -4.78
C GLU A 58 -1.92 3.23 -3.64
N ARG A 59 -2.42 2.03 -3.32
CA ARG A 59 -1.83 1.14 -2.31
C ARG A 59 -0.36 0.88 -2.59
N LEU A 60 0.02 0.61 -3.85
CA LEU A 60 1.40 0.34 -4.24
C LEU A 60 2.32 1.55 -3.96
N ALA A 61 1.86 2.76 -4.28
CA ALA A 61 2.59 3.99 -3.98
C ALA A 61 2.79 4.18 -2.47
N GLN A 62 1.73 3.99 -1.68
CA GLN A 62 1.80 4.12 -0.22
C GLN A 62 2.71 3.05 0.43
N VAL A 63 2.70 1.80 -0.06
CA VAL A 63 3.64 0.76 0.39
C VAL A 63 5.09 1.21 0.14
N TYR A 64 5.36 1.72 -1.06
CA TYR A 64 6.71 2.16 -1.41
C TYR A 64 7.18 3.32 -0.53
N GLU A 65 6.31 4.32 -0.31
CA GLU A 65 6.57 5.45 0.59
C GLU A 65 6.83 4.98 2.03
N ALA A 66 6.03 4.05 2.55
CA ALA A 66 6.20 3.50 3.88
C ALA A 66 7.54 2.77 4.05
N GLN A 67 7.95 1.98 3.05
CA GLN A 67 9.25 1.30 3.06
C GLN A 67 10.43 2.28 3.01
N ASP A 68 10.32 3.34 2.21
CA ASP A 68 11.37 4.36 2.12
C ASP A 68 11.48 5.16 3.42
N THR A 69 10.35 5.55 3.99
CA THR A 69 10.27 6.25 5.28
C THR A 69 10.81 5.39 6.42
N LEU A 70 10.46 4.11 6.47
CA LEU A 70 11.02 3.18 7.47
C LEU A 70 12.55 3.09 7.35
N ARG A 71 13.08 3.02 6.13
CA ARG A 71 14.53 3.02 5.90
C ARG A 71 15.18 4.30 6.41
N ALA A 72 14.55 5.45 6.18
CA ALA A 72 15.01 6.73 6.70
C ALA A 72 15.04 6.76 8.23
N ILE A 73 13.95 6.38 8.89
CA ILE A 73 13.86 6.32 10.38
C ILE A 73 14.92 5.39 10.96
N VAL A 74 15.06 4.18 10.41
CA VAL A 74 16.05 3.20 10.89
C VAL A 74 17.47 3.76 10.78
N THR A 75 17.77 4.46 9.68
CA THR A 75 19.10 5.05 9.45
C THR A 75 19.36 6.25 10.37
N GLU A 76 18.40 7.17 10.46
CA GLU A 76 18.52 8.40 11.24
C GLU A 76 18.69 8.13 12.73
N HIS A 77 17.92 7.19 13.27
CA HIS A 77 17.93 6.84 14.69
C HIS A 77 18.86 5.65 15.02
N GLN A 78 19.65 5.17 14.04
CA GLN A 78 20.60 4.06 14.19
C GLN A 78 19.96 2.80 14.82
N LEU A 79 18.74 2.49 14.38
CA LEU A 79 17.93 1.42 14.95
C LEU A 79 18.37 0.07 14.39
N HIS A 80 18.27 -0.97 15.22
CA HIS A 80 18.33 -2.34 14.75
C HIS A 80 16.91 -2.89 14.60
N LEU A 81 16.46 -3.13 13.37
CA LEU A 81 15.13 -3.67 13.11
C LEU A 81 15.20 -5.20 12.99
N GLU A 82 14.45 -5.90 13.83
CA GLU A 82 14.27 -7.35 13.78
C GLU A 82 12.83 -7.72 13.42
N GLU A 83 12.67 -8.76 12.59
CA GLU A 83 11.36 -9.33 12.27
C GLU A 83 11.18 -10.66 13.02
N TRP A 84 10.12 -10.77 13.80
CA TRP A 84 9.83 -11.98 14.59
C TRP A 84 8.56 -12.66 14.10
N ASP A 85 8.61 -13.99 14.05
CA ASP A 85 7.41 -14.80 13.82
C ASP A 85 6.55 -14.85 15.09
N VAL A 86 5.44 -14.13 15.06
CA VAL A 86 4.48 -14.03 16.16
C VAL A 86 3.75 -15.33 16.46
N ALA A 87 3.82 -16.34 15.58
CA ALA A 87 3.24 -17.66 15.84
C ALA A 87 3.85 -18.32 17.10
N ASN A 88 5.06 -17.91 17.50
CA ASN A 88 5.74 -18.38 18.70
C ASN A 88 5.28 -17.69 20.00
N LEU A 89 4.48 -16.62 19.90
CA LEU A 89 3.87 -15.97 21.07
C LEU A 89 2.69 -16.79 21.59
N ALA A 90 2.22 -16.49 22.80
CA ALA A 90 0.96 -17.08 23.27
C ALA A 90 -0.19 -16.61 22.36
N PRO A 91 -1.18 -17.48 22.05
CA PRO A 91 -2.21 -17.21 21.04
C PRO A 91 -2.97 -15.89 21.25
N GLU A 92 -3.20 -15.49 22.50
CA GLU A 92 -3.87 -14.23 22.84
C GLU A 92 -3.12 -12.96 22.41
N TYR A 93 -1.86 -13.07 21.97
CA TYR A 93 -1.02 -11.96 21.51
C TYR A 93 -0.75 -11.98 20.00
N HIS A 94 -1.14 -13.03 19.27
CA HIS A 94 -0.87 -13.16 17.83
C HIS A 94 -1.38 -11.94 17.04
N ASP A 95 -2.59 -11.48 17.35
CA ASP A 95 -3.22 -10.33 16.69
C ASP A 95 -3.03 -9.00 17.44
N LYS A 96 -2.33 -9.01 18.59
CA LYS A 96 -2.15 -7.81 19.44
C LYS A 96 -0.73 -7.27 19.42
N PHE A 97 0.24 -8.10 19.04
CA PHE A 97 1.62 -7.68 18.96
C PHE A 97 1.85 -6.85 17.69
N ILE A 98 2.08 -5.55 17.85
CA ILE A 98 2.26 -4.61 16.73
C ILE A 98 3.75 -4.29 16.54
N ALA A 99 4.45 -3.94 17.62
CA ALA A 99 5.89 -3.73 17.65
C ALA A 99 6.37 -3.66 19.11
N PHE A 100 7.66 -3.86 19.34
CA PHE A 100 8.31 -3.70 20.63
C PHE A 100 9.66 -3.02 20.43
N ALA A 101 10.09 -2.22 21.41
CA ALA A 101 11.40 -1.62 21.39
C ALA A 101 12.14 -1.85 22.71
N ALA A 102 13.45 -2.09 22.62
CA ALA A 102 14.32 -2.28 23.76
C ALA A 102 15.63 -1.52 23.57
N LEU A 103 16.17 -1.01 24.67
CA LEU A 103 17.54 -0.54 24.77
C LEU A 103 18.39 -1.67 25.34
N THR A 104 19.41 -2.08 24.61
CA THR A 104 20.36 -3.08 25.09
C THR A 104 21.37 -2.46 26.06
N ASP A 105 22.03 -3.29 26.87
CA ASP A 105 23.04 -2.85 27.84
C ASP A 105 24.24 -2.12 27.18
N ASP A 106 24.48 -2.36 25.89
CA ASP A 106 25.52 -1.69 25.08
C ASP A 106 25.02 -0.41 24.38
N GLY A 107 23.80 0.05 24.70
CA GLY A 107 23.23 1.30 24.24
C GLY A 107 22.58 1.26 22.86
N ARG A 108 22.43 0.07 22.25
CA ARG A 108 21.74 -0.06 20.95
C ARG A 108 20.23 -0.10 21.14
N ARG A 109 19.51 0.56 20.23
CA ARG A 109 18.04 0.55 20.18
C ARG A 109 17.60 -0.52 19.20
N ILE A 110 16.97 -1.57 19.71
CA ILE A 110 16.38 -2.65 18.91
C ILE A 110 14.87 -2.42 18.82
N ILE A 111 14.33 -2.49 17.62
CA ILE A 111 12.89 -2.53 17.38
C ILE A 111 12.54 -3.87 16.74
N VAL A 112 11.56 -4.54 17.32
CA VAL A 112 11.03 -5.82 16.88
C VAL A 112 9.65 -5.60 16.28
N VAL A 113 9.41 -6.13 15.07
CA VAL A 113 8.12 -6.08 14.38
C VAL A 113 7.69 -7.49 13.94
N PRO A 114 6.39 -7.77 13.77
CA PRO A 114 5.93 -9.03 13.19
C PRO A 114 6.47 -9.27 11.77
N MET A 115 6.90 -10.50 11.52
CA MET A 115 7.23 -10.96 10.18
C MET A 115 5.99 -10.90 9.28
N GLY A 116 6.13 -10.33 8.09
CA GLY A 116 5.03 -10.17 7.14
C GLY A 116 3.99 -9.11 7.51
N GLN A 117 4.22 -8.31 8.56
CA GLN A 117 3.39 -7.14 8.88
C GLN A 117 3.25 -6.21 7.67
N ASP A 118 2.07 -5.63 7.52
CA ASP A 118 1.81 -4.63 6.49
C ASP A 118 2.83 -3.47 6.56
N PRO A 119 3.47 -3.07 5.43
CA PRO A 119 4.50 -2.03 5.45
C PRO A 119 4.04 -0.68 6.02
N ILE A 120 2.77 -0.31 5.83
CA ILE A 120 2.23 0.95 6.39
C ILE A 120 2.07 0.83 7.90
N GLU A 121 1.48 -0.27 8.38
CA GLU A 121 1.33 -0.49 9.82
C GLU A 121 2.70 -0.53 10.52
N ARG A 122 3.67 -1.18 9.88
CA ARG A 122 5.04 -1.28 10.36
C ARG A 122 5.70 0.08 10.54
N VAL A 123 5.68 0.95 9.52
CA VAL A 123 6.31 2.28 9.64
C VAL A 123 5.62 3.14 10.70
N ASN A 124 4.29 3.06 10.82
CA ASN A 124 3.54 3.79 11.83
C ASN A 124 3.90 3.33 13.25
N ALA A 125 4.00 2.01 13.46
CA ALA A 125 4.38 1.44 14.75
C ALA A 125 5.80 1.83 15.16
N VAL A 126 6.74 1.77 14.22
CA VAL A 126 8.14 2.18 14.45
C VAL A 126 8.23 3.68 14.75
N ALA A 127 7.56 4.53 13.96
CA ALA A 127 7.55 5.98 14.19
C ALA A 127 6.97 6.33 15.57
N HIS A 128 5.91 5.65 15.99
CA HIS A 128 5.32 5.85 17.32
C HIS A 128 6.32 5.52 18.45
N LEU A 129 7.02 4.39 18.35
CA LEU A 129 8.04 3.97 19.33
C LEU A 129 9.22 4.94 19.38
N VAL A 130 9.71 5.41 18.23
CA VAL A 130 10.80 6.38 18.16
C VAL A 130 10.42 7.70 18.82
N ASN A 131 9.20 8.19 18.60
CA ASN A 131 8.73 9.42 19.24
C ASN A 131 8.63 9.26 20.76
N SER A 132 8.22 8.09 21.26
CA SER A 132 8.18 7.86 22.72
C SER A 132 9.55 7.94 23.39
N PHE A 133 10.63 7.54 22.70
CA PHE A 133 11.98 7.69 23.24
C PHE A 133 12.44 9.15 23.32
N ALA A 134 12.04 9.97 22.35
CA ALA A 134 12.43 11.38 22.33
C ALA A 134 11.81 12.18 23.49
N ASP A 135 10.66 11.74 23.98
CA ASP A 135 9.98 12.34 25.15
C ASP A 135 10.64 11.89 26.47
N GLU A 136 11.13 10.64 26.55
CA GLU A 136 11.83 10.12 27.73
C GLU A 136 13.24 10.73 27.90
N ASP A 137 13.95 11.01 26.80
CA ASP A 137 15.29 11.66 26.83
C ASP A 137 15.22 13.14 27.28
N GLN A 138 14.03 13.74 27.39
CA GLN A 138 13.80 15.14 27.80
C GLN A 138 13.27 15.33 29.23
N ALA A 139 13.00 14.24 29.96
CA ALA A 139 12.45 14.25 31.33
C ALA A 139 13.53 14.02 32.41
#